data_AF-A0A4Q3CEX7-F1
#
_entry.id   AF-A0A4Q3CEX7-F1
#
_cell.length_a   1.000
_cell.length_b   1.000
_cell.length_c   1.000
_cell.angle_alpha   90.00
_cell.angle_beta   90.00
_cell.angle_gamma   90.00
#
_symmetry.space_group_name_H-M   'P 1'
#
loop_
_entity.id
_entity.type
_entity.pdbx_description
1 polymer ?
#
loop_
_entity_poly.entity_id
_entity_poly.type
_entity_poly.pdbx_seq_one_letter_code
_entity_poly.pdbx_strand_id
1 'polypeptide(L)' 'MLGNGFEKGMRLAILVALTSVVVIAPLVGVYAFSPFMFVWGVQPYQLAVALSVMLAQALGIAALLILVRRSRK' A
#
# COMPACT_ATOMS: atom_id res chain seq x y z
N MET A 1 -21.06 -23.17 14.17
CA MET A 1 -20.16 -22.37 15.03
C MET A 1 -18.92 -22.01 14.21
N LEU A 2 -18.96 -20.89 13.47
CA LEU A 2 -17.79 -20.31 12.80
C LEU A 2 -16.90 -19.72 13.90
N GLY A 3 -16.06 -20.58 14.49
CA GLY A 3 -15.35 -20.32 15.74
C GLY A 3 -14.34 -19.18 15.66
N ASN A 4 -14.00 -18.64 16.83
CA ASN A 4 -13.01 -17.57 17.11
C ASN A 4 -11.75 -17.56 16.21
N GLY A 5 -11.32 -18.71 15.67
CA GLY A 5 -10.19 -18.80 14.74
C GLY A 5 -10.40 -18.05 13.42
N PHE A 6 -11.61 -18.08 12.85
CA PHE A 6 -11.94 -17.37 11.61
C PHE A 6 -11.91 -15.85 11.83
N GLU A 7 -12.49 -15.38 12.93
CA GLU A 7 -12.53 -13.96 13.28
C GLU A 7 -11.13 -13.39 13.57
N LYS A 8 -10.28 -14.16 14.27
CA LYS A 8 -8.89 -13.78 14.54
C LYS A 8 -8.05 -13.70 13.26
N GLY A 9 -8.21 -14.65 12.34
CA GLY A 9 -7.53 -14.63 11.04
C GLY A 9 -7.95 -13.43 10.18
N MET A 10 -9.25 -13.12 10.16
CA MET A 10 -9.78 -11.97 9.43
C MET A 10 -9.28 -10.64 10.01
N ARG A 11 -9.28 -10.49 11.35
CA ARG A 11 -8.73 -9.30 12.03
C ARG A 11 -7.24 -9.11 11.72
N LEU A 12 -6.46 -10.19 11.73
CA LEU A 12 -5.03 -10.12 11.41
C LEU A 12 -4.80 -9.68 9.95
N ALA A 13 -5.55 -10.25 9.00
CA ALA A 13 -5.44 -9.89 7.58
C ALA A 13 -5.80 -8.42 7.34
N ILE A 14 -6.87 -7.93 7.98
CA ILE A 14 -7.26 -6.52 7.92
C ILE A 14 -6.15 -5.63 8.49
N LEU A 15 -5.57 -6.00 9.64
CA LEU A 15 -4.51 -5.23 10.27
C LEU A 15 -3.27 -5.15 9.38
N VAL A 16 -2.85 -6.27 8.78
CA VAL A 16 -1.71 -6.31 7.84
C VAL A 16 -2.00 -5.45 6.60
N ALA A 17 -3.19 -5.56 6.02
CA ALA A 17 -3.58 -4.75 4.87
C ALA A 17 -3.58 -3.25 5.21
N LEU A 18 -4.14 -2.87 6.36
CA LEU A 18 -4.16 -1.49 6.82
C LEU A 18 -2.76 -0.96 7.09
N THR A 19 -1.92 -1.68 7.83
CA THR A 19 -0.53 -1.27 8.07
C THR A 19 0.24 -1.13 6.77
N SER A 20 0.05 -2.05 5.82
CA SER A 20 0.70 -1.98 4.51
C SER A 20 0.28 -0.73 3.73
N VAL A 21 -1.02 -0.41 3.68
CA VAL A 21 -1.53 0.70 2.85
C VAL A 21 -1.37 2.06 3.53
N VAL A 22 -1.57 2.13 4.84
CA VAL A 22 -1.58 3.40 5.59
C VAL A 22 -0.19 3.83 6.02
N VAL A 23 0.72 2.88 6.29
CA VAL A 23 2.05 3.19 6.81
C VAL A 23 3.13 2.89 5.77
N ILE A 24 3.19 1.65 5.30
CA ILE A 24 4.31 1.22 4.44
C ILE A 24 4.26 1.92 3.09
N ALA A 25 3.12 1.92 2.40
CA ALA A 25 3.01 2.51 1.06
C ALA A 25 3.32 4.03 1.03
N PRO A 26 2.84 4.87 1.97
CA PRO A 26 3.24 6.27 2.01
C PRO A 26 4.73 6.46 2.27
N LEU A 27 5.32 5.70 3.19
CA LEU A 27 6.77 5.77 3.43
C LEU A 27 7.57 5.43 2.18
N VAL A 28 7.17 4.40 1.43
CA VAL A 28 7.79 4.05 0.13
C VAL A 28 7.61 5.18 -0.89
N GLY A 29 6.40 5.74 -0.98
CA GLY A 29 6.13 6.87 -1.89
C GLY A 29 6.97 8.10 -1.58
N VAL A 30 7.12 8.46 -0.30
CA VAL A 30 7.86 9.64 0.15
C VAL A 30 9.37 9.45 0.09
N TYR A 31 9.89 8.28 0.47
CA TYR A 31 11.34 8.13 0.64
C TYR A 31 12.01 7.39 -0.51
N ALA A 32 11.28 6.53 -1.22
CA ALA A 32 11.84 5.78 -2.35
C ALA A 32 11.47 6.42 -3.68
N PHE A 33 10.19 6.73 -3.93
CA PHE A 33 9.74 7.13 -5.27
C PHE A 33 9.84 8.64 -5.56
N SER A 34 9.56 9.50 -4.57
CA SER A 34 9.57 10.95 -4.82
C SER A 34 10.93 11.53 -5.22
N PRO A 35 12.10 11.04 -4.75
CA PRO A 35 13.38 11.51 -5.25
C PRO A 35 13.55 11.26 -6.75
N PHE A 36 13.14 10.08 -7.24
CA PHE A 36 13.21 9.77 -8.68
C PHE A 36 12.28 10.67 -9.50
N MET A 37 11.04 10.87 -9.04
CA MET A 37 10.07 11.75 -9.71
C MET A 37 10.55 13.20 -9.76
N PHE A 38 11.16 13.69 -8.67
CA PHE A 38 11.69 15.04 -8.63
C PHE A 38 12.91 15.23 -9.55
N VAL A 39 13.83 14.26 -9.58
CA VAL A 39 14.97 14.26 -10.51
C VAL A 39 14.51 14.17 -11.97
N TRP A 40 13.38 13.50 -12.23
CA TRP A 40 12.74 13.47 -13.54
C TRP A 40 12.02 14.78 -13.91
N GLY A 41 12.11 15.81 -13.07
CA GLY A 41 11.60 17.16 -13.37
C GLY A 41 10.18 17.43 -12.89
N VAL A 42 9.57 16.53 -12.10
CA VAL A 42 8.28 16.81 -11.47
C VAL A 42 8.50 17.82 -10.35
N GLN A 43 8.11 19.07 -10.60
CA GLN A 43 8.19 20.18 -9.66
C GLN A 43 6.80 20.75 -9.37
N PRO A 44 6.55 21.27 -8.16
CA PRO A 44 7.46 21.36 -7.01
C PRO A 44 7.60 20.01 -6.28
N TYR A 45 8.55 19.90 -5.34
CA TYR A 45 8.83 18.63 -4.64
C TYR A 45 7.58 18.04 -3.95
N GLN A 46 6.70 18.89 -3.42
CA GLN A 46 5.44 18.49 -2.80
C GLN A 46 4.53 17.73 -3.79
N LEU A 47 4.52 18.14 -5.06
CA LEU A 47 3.77 17.44 -6.12
C LEU A 47 4.40 16.07 -6.42
N ALA A 48 5.73 16.00 -6.52
CA ALA A 48 6.44 14.74 -6.72
C ALA A 48 6.15 13.74 -5.59
N VAL A 49 6.14 14.20 -4.34
CA VAL A 49 5.78 13.39 -3.18
C VAL A 49 4.33 12.92 -3.26
N ALA A 50 3.38 13.82 -3.51
CA ALA A 50 1.96 13.48 -3.59
C ALA A 50 1.70 12.39 -4.65
N LEU A 51 2.21 12.58 -5.86
CA LEU A 51 2.07 11.62 -6.96
C LEU A 51 2.73 10.27 -6.62
N SER A 52 3.91 10.31 -6.01
CA SER A 52 4.64 9.09 -5.62
C SER A 52 3.90 8.29 -4.55
N VAL A 53 3.31 8.96 -3.56
CA VAL A 53 2.49 8.33 -2.51
C VAL A 53 1.20 7.75 -3.09
N MET A 54 0.53 8.48 -4.00
CA MET A 54 -0.64 7.97 -4.69
C MET A 54 -0.31 6.71 -5.52
N LEU A 55 0.80 6.74 -6.26
CA LEU A 55 1.27 5.61 -7.06
C LEU A 55 1.64 4.41 -6.18
N ALA A 56 2.40 4.61 -5.10
CA ALA A 56 2.76 3.56 -4.16
C ALA A 56 1.53 2.93 -3.51
N GLN A 57 0.53 3.72 -3.13
CA GLN A 57 -0.73 3.22 -2.59
C GLN A 57 -1.52 2.42 -3.63
N ALA A 58 -1.63 2.92 -4.86
CA ALA A 58 -2.33 2.22 -5.94
C ALA A 58 -1.69 0.85 -6.21
N LEU A 59 -0.36 0.78 -6.28
CA LEU A 59 0.38 -0.47 -6.43
C LEU A 59 0.19 -1.40 -5.23
N GLY A 60 0.25 -0.87 -4.00
CA GLY A 60 0.03 -1.63 -2.78
C GLY A 60 -1.36 -2.26 -2.72
N ILE A 61 -2.40 -1.50 -3.05
CA ILE A 61 -3.79 -1.99 -3.11
C ILE A 61 -3.94 -3.03 -4.22
N ALA A 62 -3.39 -2.78 -5.41
CA ALA A 62 -3.44 -3.73 -6.52
C ALA A 62 -2.76 -5.07 -6.16
N ALA A 63 -1.60 -5.02 -5.51
CA ALA A 63 -0.89 -6.21 -5.04
C ALA A 63 -1.72 -6.99 -4.01
N LEU A 64 -2.33 -6.31 -3.04
CA LEU A 64 -3.22 -6.94 -2.06
C LEU A 64 -4.43 -7.61 -2.73
N LEU A 65 -5.05 -6.95 -3.72
CA LEU A 65 -6.18 -7.52 -4.47
C LEU A 65 -5.77 -8.77 -5.25
N ILE A 66 -4.60 -8.76 -5.89
CA ILE A 66 -4.07 -9.94 -6.60
C ILE A 66 -3.80 -11.08 -5.62
N LEU A 67 -3.21 -10.78 -4.47
CA LEU A 67 -2.93 -11.77 -3.43
C LEU A 67 -4.22 -12.41 -2.91
N VAL A 68 -5.24 -11.60 -2.60
CA VAL A 68 -6.56 -12.10 -2.19
C VAL A 68 -7.19 -12.96 -3.29
N ARG A 69 -7.11 -12.56 -4.56
CA ARG A 69 -7.62 -13.36 -5.69
C ARG A 69 -6.90 -14.70 -5.82
N ARG A 70 -5.58 -14.76 -5.57
CA ARG A 70 -4.80 -16.00 -5.59
C ARG A 70 -5.15 -16.91 -4.41
N SER A 71 -5.34 -16.37 -3.21
CA SER A 71 -5.70 -17.15 -2.03
C SER A 71 -7.12 -17.73 -2.04
N ARG A 72 -8.00 -17.26 -2.95
CA ARG A 72 -9.36 -17.77 -3.13
C ARG A 72 -9.49 -18.84 -4.24
N LYS A 73 -8.42 -19.09 -5.00
CA LYS A 73 -8.31 -20.21 -5.94
C LYS A 73 -7.68 -21.40 -5.24
#